data_AF-A0A522V0V7-F1
#
_entry.id   AF-A0A522V0V7-F1
#
_cell.length_a   1.000
_cell.length_b   1.000
_cell.length_c   1.000
_cell.angle_alpha   90.00
_cell.angle_beta   90.00
_cell.angle_gamma   90.00
#
_symmetry.space_group_name_H-M   'P 1'
#
loop_
_entity.id
_entity.type
_entity.pdbx_description
1 polymer ?
#
loop_
_entity_poly.entity_id
_entity_poly.type
_entity_poly.pdbx_seq_one_letter_code
_entity_poly.pdbx_strand_id
1 'polypeptide(L)'
;MQTKTMYEEKILRELRDLPEVVQEKLSNIMHILTKEFMFFEGDEKRVTDEFLSVCGTWEDNKSAEEQIQTIYSSRRSVSRTEKVF
;
A
#
# COMPACT_ATOMS: atom_id res chain seq x y z
N MET A 1 17.59 16.29 29.91
CA MET A 1 18.01 16.60 28.53
C MET A 1 18.06 15.28 27.79
N GLN A 2 17.15 15.08 26.83
CA GLN A 2 17.06 13.81 26.10
C GLN A 2 18.31 13.64 25.23
N THR A 3 18.88 12.43 25.24
CA THR A 3 20.02 12.01 24.45
C THR A 3 19.73 12.27 22.97
N LYS A 4 20.39 13.30 22.42
CA LYS A 4 20.38 13.57 20.99
C LYS A 4 21.02 12.39 20.28
N THR A 5 20.37 11.90 19.24
CA THR A 5 20.97 10.84 18.41
C THR A 5 22.22 11.40 17.71
N MET A 6 23.20 10.55 17.38
CA MET A 6 24.39 10.95 16.62
C MET A 6 24.05 11.73 15.34
N TYR A 7 22.89 11.43 14.73
CA TYR A 7 22.40 12.09 13.53
C TYR A 7 21.87 13.50 13.79
N GLU A 8 21.16 13.69 14.91
CA GLU A 8 20.64 15.01 15.29
C GLU A 8 21.77 16.02 15.53
N GLU A 9 22.84 15.60 16.20
CA GLU A 9 24.01 16.46 16.42
C GLU A 9 24.71 16.85 15.11
N LYS A 10 24.79 15.90 14.17
CA LYS A 10 25.38 16.15 12.85
C LYS A 10 24.54 17.13 12.03
N ILE A 11 23.22 16.92 11.98
CA ILE A 11 22.27 17.81 11.28
C ILE A 11 22.33 19.22 11.88
N LEU A 12 22.30 19.34 13.21
CA LEU A 12 22.38 20.63 13.88
C LEU A 12 23.72 21.35 13.65
N ARG A 13 24.81 20.61 13.46
CA ARG A 13 26.11 21.19 13.10
C ARG A 13 26.09 21.72 11.67
N GLU A 14 25.54 20.95 10.73
CA GLU A 14 25.47 21.33 9.30
C GLU A 14 24.52 22.51 9.05
N LEU A 15 23.43 22.62 9.82
CA LEU A 15 22.45 23.70 9.68
C LEU A 15 22.88 25.03 10.32
N ARG A 16 23.74 24.99 11.36
CA ARG A 16 24.09 26.18 12.17
C ARG A 16 24.80 27.27 11.40
N ASP A 17 25.62 26.90 10.42
CA ASP A 17 26.45 27.83 9.65
C ASP A 17 25.77 28.29 8.35
N LEU A 18 24.54 27.85 8.10
CA LEU A 18 23.80 28.23 6.89
C LEU A 18 23.08 29.57 7.07
N PRO A 19 23.06 30.43 6.04
CA PRO A 19 22.23 31.64 6.04
C PRO A 19 20.75 31.31 6.22
N GLU A 20 20.00 32.20 6.88
CA GLU A 20 18.57 32.04 7.18
C GLU A 20 17.72 31.71 5.94
N VAL A 21 18.02 32.36 4.81
CA VAL A 21 17.37 32.11 3.50
C VAL A 21 17.53 30.65 3.04
N VAL A 22 18.65 30.02 3.38
CA VAL A 22 18.92 28.61 3.05
C VAL A 22 18.23 27.69 4.04
N GLN A 23 18.19 28.07 5.33
CA GLN A 23 17.46 27.32 6.37
C GLN A 23 15.95 27.27 6.08
N GLU A 24 15.36 28.37 5.63
CA GLU A 24 13.95 28.44 5.22
C GLU A 24 13.67 27.49 4.04
N LYS A 25 14.53 27.52 3.01
CA LYS A 25 14.41 26.58 1.88
C LYS A 25 14.54 25.13 2.30
N LEU A 26 15.48 24.82 3.19
CA LEU A 26 15.66 23.46 3.72
C LEU A 26 14.46 23.03 4.56
N SER A 27 13.87 23.93 5.35
CA SER A 27 12.64 23.67 6.10
C SER A 27 11.48 23.32 5.17
N ASN A 28 11.30 24.08 4.08
CA ASN A 28 10.28 23.80 3.08
C ASN A 28 10.51 22.46 2.36
N ILE A 29 11.76 22.15 2.00
CA ILE A 29 12.12 20.86 1.40
C ILE A 29 11.85 19.72 2.38
N MET A 30 12.25 19.84 3.64
CA MET A 30 11.96 18.85 4.67
C MET A 30 10.47 18.67 4.88
N HIS A 31 9.68 19.75 4.87
CA HIS A 31 8.22 19.67 4.98
C HIS A 31 7.61 18.88 3.81
N ILE A 32 8.04 19.14 2.58
CA ILE A 32 7.60 18.38 1.40
C ILE A 32 8.02 16.92 1.53
N LEU A 33 9.29 16.66 1.86
CA LEU A 33 9.82 15.30 1.96
C LEU A 33 9.10 14.50 3.05
N THR A 34 8.83 15.11 4.20
CA THR A 34 8.08 14.44 5.27
C THR A 34 6.62 14.21 4.88
N LYS A 35 5.98 15.16 4.19
CA LYS A 35 4.60 15.00 3.72
C LYS A 35 4.46 13.89 2.67
N GLU A 36 5.38 13.83 1.72
CA GLU A 36 5.30 12.90 0.57
C GLU A 36 5.88 11.52 0.89
N PHE A 37 7.03 11.46 1.58
CA PHE A 37 7.76 10.22 1.79
C PHE A 37 7.55 9.61 3.17
N MET A 38 7.00 10.36 4.15
CA MET A 38 6.52 9.78 5.41
C MET A 38 5.00 9.57 5.39
N PHE A 39 4.44 9.26 4.22
CA PHE A 39 3.28 8.36 4.16
C PHE A 39 3.70 7.07 4.84
N PHE A 40 3.45 7.01 6.14
CA PHE A 40 3.79 5.92 7.03
C PHE A 40 3.41 4.58 6.37
N GLU A 41 4.33 3.63 6.43
CA GLU A 41 4.10 2.18 6.20
C GLU A 41 2.91 1.63 7.03
N GLY A 42 2.30 2.43 7.91
CA GLY A 42 1.17 2.08 8.76
C GLY A 42 -0.22 2.19 8.13
N ASP A 43 -0.34 2.52 6.84
CA ASP A 43 -1.65 2.67 6.20
C ASP A 43 -1.93 1.67 5.07
N GLU A 44 -1.26 0.52 5.09
CA GLU A 44 -1.59 -0.62 4.21
C GLU A 44 -3.09 -0.95 4.29
N LYS A 45 -3.68 -0.82 5.47
CA LYS A 45 -5.12 -1.00 5.66
C LYS A 45 -5.95 0.05 4.92
N ARG A 46 -5.64 1.35 5.01
CA ARG A 46 -6.38 2.38 4.26
C ARG A 46 -6.14 2.30 2.77
N VAL A 47 -4.93 1.95 2.33
CA VAL A 47 -4.63 1.72 0.91
C VAL A 47 -5.42 0.52 0.38
N THR A 48 -5.51 -0.56 1.18
CA THR A 48 -6.34 -1.73 0.86
C THR A 48 -7.81 -1.38 0.84
N ASP A 49 -8.30 -0.62 1.83
CA ASP A 49 -9.70 -0.19 1.91
C ASP A 49 -10.05 0.76 0.75
N GLU A 50 -9.15 1.66 0.37
CA GLU A 50 -9.29 2.55 -0.79
C GLU A 50 -9.31 1.75 -2.09
N PHE A 51 -8.39 0.80 -2.26
CA PHE A 51 -8.38 -0.11 -3.41
C PHE A 51 -9.64 -0.96 -3.49
N LEU A 52 -10.08 -1.55 -2.37
CA LEU A 52 -11.31 -2.33 -2.28
C LEU A 52 -12.55 -1.47 -2.50
N SER A 53 -12.52 -0.17 -2.20
CA SER A 53 -13.63 0.74 -2.50
C SER A 53 -13.81 1.00 -4.00
N VAL A 54 -12.73 0.91 -4.78
CA VAL A 54 -12.75 1.00 -6.25
C VAL A 54 -13.21 -0.31 -6.87
N CYS A 55 -12.85 -1.44 -6.26
CA CYS A 55 -13.41 -2.73 -6.62
C CYS A 55 -14.89 -2.75 -6.21
N GLY A 56 -15.81 -2.82 -7.18
CA GLY A 56 -17.23 -2.96 -6.86
C GLY A 56 -17.47 -4.11 -5.86
N THR A 57 -18.42 -3.95 -4.95
CA THR A 57 -18.80 -5.02 -4.03
C THR A 57 -19.37 -6.19 -4.82
N TRP A 58 -18.69 -7.33 -4.80
CA TRP A 58 -19.28 -8.58 -5.26
C TRP A 58 -20.24 -9.06 -4.17
N GLU A 59 -21.48 -8.57 -4.23
CA GLU A 59 -22.57 -9.13 -3.43
C GLU A 59 -23.03 -10.43 -4.09
N ASP A 60 -22.42 -11.55 -3.69
CA ASP A 60 -22.96 -12.87 -4.06
C ASP A 60 -24.00 -13.28 -3.02
N ASN A 61 -25.27 -13.29 -3.44
CA ASN A 61 -26.35 -13.81 -2.62
C ASN A 61 -26.43 -15.34 -2.65
N LYS A 62 -25.56 -16.01 -3.41
CA LYS A 62 -25.50 -17.46 -3.48
C LYS A 62 -24.81 -18.02 -2.25
N SER A 63 -25.42 -19.04 -1.68
CA SER A 63 -24.78 -19.93 -0.71
C SER A 63 -23.55 -20.61 -1.31
N ALA A 64 -22.63 -21.05 -0.44
CA ALA A 64 -21.46 -21.82 -0.86
C ALA A 64 -21.88 -23.06 -1.69
N GLU A 65 -22.96 -23.73 -1.28
CA GLU A 65 -23.54 -24.87 -2.00
C GLU A 65 -23.98 -24.52 -3.43
N GLU A 66 -24.64 -23.37 -3.63
CA GLU A 66 -25.09 -22.92 -4.96
C GLU A 66 -23.92 -22.55 -5.87
N GLN A 67 -22.86 -21.96 -5.31
CA GLN A 67 -21.61 -21.68 -6.03
C GLN A 67 -20.93 -22.98 -6.47
N ILE A 68 -20.81 -23.94 -5.55
CA ILE A 68 -20.24 -25.26 -5.80
C ILE A 68 -21.05 -26.00 -6.90
N GLN A 69 -22.38 -26.00 -6.80
CA GLN A 69 -23.26 -26.61 -7.79
C GLN A 69 -23.13 -25.95 -9.16
N THR A 70 -22.99 -24.63 -9.23
CA THR A 70 -22.74 -23.89 -10.48
C THR A 70 -21.42 -24.35 -11.12
N ILE A 71 -20.36 -24.49 -10.33
CA ILE A 71 -19.06 -24.97 -10.83
C ILE A 71 -19.21 -26.38 -11.40
N TYR A 72 -19.81 -27.31 -10.65
CA TYR A 72 -19.95 -28.70 -11.11
C TYR A 72 -20.91 -28.85 -12.31
N SER A 73 -21.96 -28.04 -12.40
CA SER A 73 -22.89 -28.06 -13.54
C SER A 73 -22.32 -27.42 -14.80
N SER A 74 -21.45 -26.41 -14.66
CA SER A 74 -20.74 -25.78 -15.78
C SER A 74 -19.57 -26.62 -16.32
N ARG A 75 -19.07 -27.59 -15.53
CA ARG A 75 -18.05 -28.55 -15.99
C ARG A 75 -18.65 -29.43 -17.08
N ARG A 76 -18.42 -29.07 -18.35
CA ARG A 76 -18.51 -30.04 -19.43
C ARG A 76 -17.49 -31.14 -19.15
N SER A 77 -17.99 -32.35 -18.93
CA SER A 77 -17.17 -33.56 -19.00
C SER A 77 -16.58 -33.63 -20.40
N VAL A 78 -15.36 -33.14 -20.57
CA VAL A 78 -14.55 -33.52 -21.72
C VAL A 78 -14.00 -34.89 -21.35
N SER A 79 -14.77 -35.93 -21.64
CA SER A 79 -14.27 -37.30 -21.64
C SER A 79 -13.10 -37.34 -22.63
N ARG A 80 -11.87 -37.27 -22.13
CA ARG A 80 -10.63 -37.32 -22.91
C ARG A 80 -10.34 -38.76 -23.35
N THR A 81 -11.36 -39.39 -23.95
CA THR A 81 -11.36 -40.75 -24.50
C THR A 81 -12.18 -40.76 -25.78
N GLU A 82 -11.87 -39.86 -26.71
CA GLU A 82 -12.17 -40.11 -28.13
C GLU A 82 -10.88 -40.55 -28.82
N LYS A 83 -10.88 -41.84 -29.19
CA LYS A 83 -10.01 -42.53 -30.14
C LYS A 83 -8.58 -42.81 -29.69
N VAL A 84 -8.48 -43.93 -28.97
CA VAL A 84 -7.37 -44.89 -29.13
C VAL A 84 -7.29 -45.23 -30.64
N PHE A 85 -6.11 -45.00 -31.23
CA PHE A 85 -5.76 -45.47 -32.57
C PHE A 85 -5.67 -46.99 -32.59
#